data_AF-A0A819W9V9-F1
#
_entry.id   AF-A0A819W9V9-F1
#
_cell.length_a   1.000
_cell.length_b   1.000
_cell.length_c   1.000
_cell.angle_alpha   90.00
_cell.angle_beta   90.00
_cell.angle_gamma   90.00
#
_symmetry.space_group_name_H-M   'P 1'
#
loop_
_entity.id
_entity.type
_entity.pdbx_description
1 polymer ?
#
loop_
_entity_poly.entity_id
_entity_poly.type
_entity_poly.pdbx_seq_one_letter_code
_entity_poly.pdbx_strand_id
1 'polypeptide(L)'
;SINNENEQTSWIFLNENYSDEEIFNTEQLIVETLDWDLSIVVPYDYIHLIFQSILLNETEQAKIRSHVHILLSIGICELNTLTILPSILCCACIKAAIKGLSIINNHQIDELLLKIIHCNKFDLIHTQRMIEQLFQCCLQDIFPSPRRRCLVPIDTNNQTNKSPRVR
;
A
#
# COMPACT_ATOMS: atom_id res chain seq x y z
N SER A 1 9.16 -39.42 3.54
CA SER A 1 8.37 -38.93 2.40
C SER A 1 7.26 -38.04 2.90
N ILE A 2 7.57 -36.78 3.22
CA ILE A 2 6.58 -35.78 3.65
C ILE A 2 7.00 -34.45 3.03
N ASN A 3 6.13 -33.92 2.17
CA ASN A 3 5.99 -32.53 1.72
C ASN A 3 7.05 -31.93 0.76
N ASN A 4 6.85 -32.14 -0.55
CA ASN A 4 7.45 -31.32 -1.63
C ASN A 4 6.38 -30.64 -2.52
N GLU A 5 5.10 -30.61 -2.11
CA GLU A 5 4.02 -30.07 -2.96
C GLU A 5 3.77 -28.56 -2.78
N ASN A 6 4.39 -27.91 -1.79
CA ASN A 6 4.11 -26.50 -1.49
C ASN A 6 5.09 -25.51 -2.12
N GLU A 7 6.23 -25.95 -2.65
CA GLU A 7 7.21 -25.06 -3.28
C GLU A 7 6.92 -24.81 -4.77
N GLN A 8 6.01 -25.57 -5.40
CA GLN A 8 5.75 -25.47 -6.84
C GLN A 8 4.92 -24.25 -7.29
N THR A 9 4.43 -23.41 -6.38
CA THR A 9 3.46 -22.35 -6.73
C THR A 9 4.09 -21.04 -7.25
N SER A 10 5.34 -20.73 -6.89
CA SER A 10 6.04 -19.52 -7.38
C SER A 10 6.59 -19.68 -8.81
N TRP A 11 6.95 -20.89 -9.20
CA TRP A 11 7.61 -21.18 -10.48
C TRP A 11 6.68 -21.02 -11.69
N ILE A 12 5.37 -21.22 -11.51
CA ILE A 12 4.39 -21.19 -12.60
C ILE A 12 4.32 -19.80 -13.26
N PHE A 13 4.57 -18.72 -12.52
CA PHE A 13 4.53 -17.35 -13.04
C PHE A 13 5.85 -16.87 -13.68
N LEU A 14 6.99 -17.48 -13.34
CA LEU A 14 8.32 -17.12 -13.85
C LEU A 14 8.75 -17.97 -15.06
N ASN A 15 8.24 -19.20 -15.17
CA ASN A 15 8.73 -20.23 -16.09
C ASN A 15 8.47 -19.99 -17.58
N GLU A 16 7.69 -18.99 -17.98
CA GLU A 16 7.51 -18.72 -19.42
C GLU A 16 8.72 -18.03 -20.07
N ASN A 17 9.64 -17.44 -19.29
CA ASN A 17 10.72 -16.61 -19.85
C ASN A 17 12.13 -16.83 -19.25
N TYR A 18 12.30 -17.66 -18.23
CA TYR A 18 13.60 -17.88 -17.56
C TYR A 18 13.88 -19.36 -17.34
N SER A 19 15.15 -19.77 -17.48
CA SER A 19 15.62 -21.12 -17.18
C SER A 19 15.85 -21.32 -15.67
N ASP A 20 15.68 -22.53 -15.17
CA ASP A 20 15.97 -22.90 -13.77
C ASP A 20 17.41 -22.53 -13.37
N GLU A 21 18.37 -22.69 -14.30
CA GLU A 21 19.78 -22.32 -14.09
C GLU A 21 19.97 -20.81 -13.92
N GLU A 22 19.21 -19.99 -14.65
CA GLU A 22 19.29 -18.53 -14.56
C GLU A 22 18.77 -18.06 -13.20
N ILE A 23 17.66 -18.65 -12.73
CA ILE A 23 17.09 -18.31 -11.43
C ILE A 23 18.06 -18.68 -10.30
N PHE A 24 18.64 -19.89 -10.33
CA PHE A 24 19.61 -20.31 -9.32
C PHE A 24 20.85 -19.40 -9.29
N ASN A 25 21.38 -19.04 -10.47
CA ASN A 25 22.50 -18.11 -10.56
C ASN A 25 22.15 -16.73 -10.00
N THR A 26 20.92 -16.23 -10.24
CA THR A 26 20.48 -14.95 -9.65
C THR A 26 20.28 -15.03 -8.15
N GLU A 27 19.74 -16.12 -7.62
CA GLU A 27 19.59 -16.34 -6.17
C GLU A 27 20.95 -16.34 -5.49
N GLN A 28 21.90 -17.13 -6.00
CA GLN A 28 23.25 -17.19 -5.47
C GLN A 28 23.94 -15.82 -5.52
N LEU A 29 23.82 -15.10 -6.64
CA LEU A 29 24.37 -13.75 -6.76
C LEU A 29 23.77 -12.79 -5.72
N ILE A 30 22.46 -12.82 -5.50
CA ILE A 30 21.79 -11.95 -4.52
C ILE A 30 22.28 -12.26 -3.10
N VAL A 31 22.30 -13.53 -2.71
CA VAL A 31 22.74 -13.96 -1.37
C VAL A 31 24.20 -13.59 -1.13
N GLU A 32 25.06 -13.78 -2.14
CA GLU A 32 26.47 -13.37 -2.07
C GLU A 32 26.62 -11.85 -1.96
N THR A 33 25.84 -11.06 -2.70
CA THR A 33 25.89 -9.59 -2.61
C THR A 33 25.40 -9.03 -1.27
N LEU A 34 24.56 -9.79 -0.54
CA LEU A 34 24.06 -9.44 0.78
C LEU A 34 24.94 -10.00 1.91
N ASP A 35 26.11 -10.59 1.60
CA ASP A 35 26.98 -11.27 2.56
C ASP A 35 26.24 -12.31 3.41
N TRP A 36 25.24 -13.00 2.82
CA TRP A 36 24.34 -13.93 3.51
C TRP A 36 23.49 -13.32 4.64
N ASP A 37 23.45 -11.99 4.78
CA ASP A 37 22.59 -11.32 5.76
C ASP A 37 21.17 -11.13 5.23
N LEU A 38 20.40 -12.22 5.27
CA LEU A 38 18.97 -12.23 4.93
C LEU A 38 18.08 -11.85 6.12
N SER A 39 18.66 -11.56 7.29
CA SER A 39 17.93 -11.33 8.54
C SER A 39 17.40 -9.90 8.69
N ILE A 40 17.04 -9.28 7.58
CA ILE A 40 16.65 -7.87 7.51
C ILE A 40 15.33 -7.66 8.24
N VAL A 41 15.29 -6.63 9.08
CA VAL A 41 14.07 -6.28 9.81
C VAL A 41 13.05 -5.66 8.85
N VAL A 42 11.86 -6.25 8.80
CA VAL A 42 10.78 -5.83 7.92
C VAL A 42 9.76 -5.02 8.72
N PRO A 43 9.07 -4.02 8.11
CA PRO A 43 8.01 -3.28 8.79
C PRO A 43 6.93 -4.17 9.43
N TYR A 44 6.68 -5.36 8.87
CA TYR A 44 5.71 -6.34 9.38
C TYR A 44 6.06 -6.85 10.78
N ASP A 45 7.35 -6.94 11.13
CA ASP A 45 7.80 -7.46 12.44
C ASP A 45 7.35 -6.53 13.59
N TYR A 46 7.24 -5.23 13.31
CA TYR A 46 6.84 -4.23 14.29
C TYR A 46 5.32 -4.21 14.56
N ILE A 47 4.50 -4.84 13.71
CA ILE A 47 3.04 -4.87 13.90
C ILE A 47 2.75 -5.52 15.26
N HIS A 48 3.27 -6.71 15.50
CA HIS A 48 2.95 -7.44 16.72
C HIS A 48 3.38 -6.66 17.98
N LEU A 49 4.59 -6.10 17.96
CA LEU A 49 5.14 -5.29 19.05
C LEU A 49 4.27 -4.08 19.38
N ILE A 50 3.83 -3.34 18.36
CA ILE A 50 3.01 -2.14 18.57
C ILE A 50 1.60 -2.54 19.03
N PHE A 51 1.00 -3.58 18.46
CA PHE A 51 -0.33 -4.03 18.88
C PHE A 51 -0.37 -4.57 20.32
N GLN A 52 0.70 -5.19 20.82
CA GLN A 52 0.78 -5.60 22.23
C GLN A 52 0.72 -4.40 23.19
N SER A 53 1.22 -3.24 22.77
CA SER A 53 1.25 -2.04 23.60
C SER A 53 -0.08 -1.27 23.61
N ILE A 54 -0.95 -1.50 22.62
CA ILE A 54 -2.23 -0.81 22.51
C ILE A 54 -3.32 -1.72 23.10
N LEU A 55 -3.93 -1.30 24.21
CA LEU A 55 -5.07 -2.02 24.81
C LEU A 55 -6.34 -1.84 23.97
N LEU A 56 -6.56 -2.74 23.01
CA LEU A 56 -7.73 -2.78 22.13
C LEU A 56 -8.48 -4.11 22.25
N ASN A 57 -9.77 -4.10 21.95
CA ASN A 57 -10.56 -5.33 21.84
C ASN A 57 -10.05 -6.18 20.67
N GLU A 58 -10.08 -7.51 20.79
CA GLU A 58 -9.56 -8.42 19.75
C GLU A 58 -10.21 -8.20 18.36
N THR A 59 -11.50 -7.86 18.34
CA THR A 59 -12.26 -7.59 17.11
C THR A 59 -11.79 -6.31 16.41
N GLU A 60 -11.44 -5.28 17.18
CA GLU A 60 -10.91 -4.01 16.67
C GLU A 60 -9.46 -4.20 16.22
N GLN A 61 -8.66 -4.95 16.98
CA GLN A 61 -7.30 -5.31 16.60
C GLN A 61 -7.26 -6.04 15.26
N ALA A 62 -8.15 -7.01 15.04
CA ALA A 62 -8.21 -7.75 13.77
C ALA A 62 -8.49 -6.82 12.58
N LYS A 63 -9.44 -5.88 12.70
CA LYS A 63 -9.74 -4.90 11.66
C LYS A 63 -8.55 -3.98 11.36
N ILE A 64 -7.93 -3.43 12.40
CA ILE A 64 -6.78 -2.53 12.23
C ILE A 64 -5.61 -3.30 11.62
N ARG A 65 -5.34 -4.54 12.04
CA ARG A 65 -4.29 -5.39 11.45
C ARG A 65 -4.50 -5.56 9.95
N SER A 66 -5.70 -5.92 9.50
CA SER A 66 -5.98 -6.07 8.07
C SER A 66 -5.70 -4.80 7.28
N HIS A 67 -6.11 -3.63 7.81
CA HIS A 67 -5.81 -2.33 7.17
C HIS A 67 -4.31 -2.05 7.15
N VAL A 68 -3.59 -2.32 8.25
CA VAL A 68 -2.15 -2.11 8.35
C VAL A 68 -1.39 -2.98 7.36
N HIS A 69 -1.79 -4.25 7.20
CA HIS A 69 -1.16 -5.14 6.23
C HIS A 69 -1.28 -4.59 4.80
N ILE A 70 -2.46 -4.12 4.40
CA ILE A 70 -2.69 -3.52 3.07
C ILE A 70 -1.85 -2.25 2.90
N LEU A 71 -1.87 -1.35 3.88
CA LEU A 71 -1.11 -0.10 3.82
C LEU A 71 0.40 -0.34 3.78
N LEU A 72 0.90 -1.35 4.51
CA LEU A 72 2.30 -1.76 4.45
C LEU A 72 2.67 -2.39 3.10
N SER A 73 1.80 -3.22 2.52
CA SER A 73 2.06 -3.80 1.20
C SER A 73 2.21 -2.69 0.14
N ILE A 74 1.37 -1.66 0.21
CA ILE A 74 1.45 -0.51 -0.69
C ILE A 74 2.69 0.33 -0.39
N GLY A 75 3.01 0.54 0.89
CA GLY A 75 4.20 1.27 1.32
C GLY A 75 5.48 0.62 0.79
N ILE A 76 5.69 -0.66 1.06
CA ILE A 76 6.92 -1.40 0.70
C ILE A 76 7.17 -1.42 -0.82
N CYS A 77 6.11 -1.41 -1.63
CA CYS A 77 6.22 -1.36 -3.08
C CYS A 77 6.70 0.00 -3.62
N GLU A 78 6.70 1.05 -2.80
CA GLU A 78 6.99 2.41 -3.25
C GLU A 78 8.38 2.87 -2.84
N LEU A 79 9.13 3.39 -3.83
CA LEU A 79 10.55 3.73 -3.70
C LEU A 79 10.82 4.83 -2.65
N ASN A 80 9.88 5.75 -2.40
CA ASN A 80 10.11 6.82 -1.43
C ASN A 80 10.12 6.26 0.00
N THR A 81 9.44 5.14 0.26
CA THR A 81 9.48 4.46 1.56
C THR A 81 10.81 3.76 1.87
N LEU A 82 11.66 3.48 0.88
CA LEU A 82 12.96 2.81 1.10
C LEU A 82 13.92 3.65 1.96
N THR A 83 13.72 4.97 2.01
CA THR A 83 14.50 5.89 2.83
C THR A 83 14.00 5.99 4.29
N ILE A 84 12.86 5.38 4.58
CA ILE A 84 12.16 5.49 5.87
C ILE A 84 12.46 4.26 6.71
N LEU A 85 12.66 4.49 8.02
CA LEU A 85 12.88 3.40 8.97
C LEU A 85 11.63 2.47 9.02
N PRO A 86 11.79 1.14 9.00
CA PRO A 86 10.67 0.20 8.99
C PRO A 86 9.73 0.35 10.20
N SER A 87 10.27 0.76 11.35
CA SER A 87 9.51 1.05 12.56
C SER A 87 8.60 2.27 12.40
N ILE A 88 9.10 3.35 11.81
CA ILE A 88 8.33 4.58 11.51
C ILE A 88 7.24 4.28 10.49
N LEU A 89 7.58 3.50 9.44
CA LEU A 89 6.62 3.09 8.41
C LEU A 89 5.46 2.28 9.00
N CYS A 90 5.75 1.30 9.85
CA CYS A 90 4.72 0.51 10.55
C CYS A 90 3.82 1.39 11.43
N CYS A 91 4.42 2.30 12.21
CA CYS A 91 3.69 3.25 13.05
C CYS A 91 2.77 4.16 12.24
N ALA A 92 3.26 4.68 11.10
CA ALA A 92 2.48 5.52 10.21
C ALA A 92 1.27 4.76 9.63
N CYS A 93 1.45 3.51 9.22
CA CYS A 93 0.36 2.64 8.77
C CYS A 93 -0.68 2.38 9.87
N ILE A 94 -0.25 2.09 11.10
CA ILE A 94 -1.16 1.89 12.25
C ILE A 94 -1.95 3.15 12.53
N LYS A 95 -1.28 4.31 12.55
CA LYS A 95 -1.92 5.60 12.73
C LYS A 95 -2.94 5.91 11.62
N ALA A 96 -2.58 5.67 10.36
CA ALA A 96 -3.48 5.84 9.22
C ALA A 96 -4.69 4.90 9.29
N ALA A 97 -4.48 3.63 9.66
CA ALA A 97 -5.55 2.65 9.82
C ALA A 97 -6.53 3.04 10.94
N ILE A 98 -6.02 3.48 12.10
CA ILE A 98 -6.88 3.90 13.21
C ILE A 98 -7.65 5.18 12.86
N LYS A 99 -7.00 6.15 12.22
CA LYS A 99 -7.66 7.37 11.72
C LYS A 99 -8.75 7.03 10.71
N GLY A 100 -8.50 6.10 9.78
CA GLY A 100 -9.46 5.66 8.78
C GLY A 100 -10.66 4.93 9.37
N LEU A 101 -10.45 4.15 10.43
CA LEU A 101 -11.51 3.39 11.12
C LEU A 101 -12.22 4.20 12.24
N SER A 102 -11.70 5.37 12.62
CA SER A 102 -12.25 6.25 13.68
C SER A 102 -12.52 5.54 15.02
N ILE A 103 -11.71 4.53 15.37
CA ILE A 103 -11.92 3.67 16.56
C ILE A 103 -11.45 4.37 17.85
N ILE A 104 -10.40 5.20 17.77
CA ILE A 104 -9.71 5.75 18.95
C ILE A 104 -9.38 7.24 18.71
N ASN A 105 -9.28 8.01 19.79
CA ASN A 105 -8.80 9.37 19.75
C ASN A 105 -7.34 9.45 19.24
N ASN A 106 -7.15 10.09 18.08
CA ASN A 106 -5.85 10.23 17.42
C ASN A 106 -4.74 10.81 18.32
N HIS A 107 -5.08 11.67 19.28
CA HIS A 107 -4.11 12.28 20.19
C HIS A 107 -3.47 11.30 21.17
N GLN A 108 -4.22 10.32 21.69
CA GLN A 108 -3.70 9.35 22.65
C GLN A 108 -2.73 8.39 21.99
N ILE A 109 -3.01 8.01 20.73
CA ILE A 109 -2.16 7.13 19.94
C ILE A 109 -0.86 7.82 19.56
N ASP A 110 -0.91 9.09 19.16
CA ASP A 110 0.29 9.84 18.80
C ASP A 110 1.30 9.84 19.94
N GLU A 111 0.87 10.09 21.18
CA GLU A 111 1.78 10.05 22.33
C GLU A 111 2.30 8.64 22.63
N LEU A 112 1.47 7.61 22.47
CA LEU A 112 1.88 6.22 22.69
C LEU A 112 2.92 5.77 21.65
N LEU A 113 2.66 6.02 20.35
CA LEU A 113 3.56 5.66 19.26
C LEU A 113 4.90 6.42 19.36
N LEU A 114 4.86 7.71 19.72
CA LEU A 114 6.06 8.50 19.97
C LEU A 114 6.90 7.96 21.14
N LYS A 115 6.24 7.45 22.19
CA LYS A 115 6.93 6.83 23.33
C LYS A 115 7.53 5.46 23.01
N ILE A 116 6.86 4.66 22.17
CA ILE A 116 7.30 3.29 21.84
C ILE A 116 8.51 3.31 20.90
N ILE A 117 8.50 4.18 19.88
CA ILE A 117 9.52 4.17 18.81
C ILE A 117 10.57 5.28 18.99
N HIS A 118 10.39 6.17 19.97
CA HIS A 118 11.26 7.35 20.15
C HIS A 118 11.44 8.17 18.86
N CYS A 119 10.42 8.19 18.00
CA CYS A 119 10.48 8.86 16.70
C CYS A 119 10.06 10.33 16.81
N ASN A 120 10.48 11.15 15.83
CA ASN A 120 9.98 12.52 15.74
C ASN A 120 8.53 12.52 15.25
N LYS A 121 7.72 13.40 15.84
CA LYS A 121 6.34 13.61 15.42
C LYS A 121 6.21 14.07 13.97
N PHE A 122 7.19 14.84 13.49
CA PHE A 122 7.20 15.33 12.11
C PHE A 122 7.31 14.17 11.11
N ASP A 123 8.29 13.29 11.30
CA ASP A 123 8.54 12.14 10.42
C ASP A 123 7.31 11.22 10.38
N LEU A 124 6.74 10.93 11.55
CA LEU A 124 5.53 10.10 11.65
C LEU A 124 4.35 10.68 10.87
N ILE A 125 4.08 11.99 10.99
CA ILE A 125 2.97 12.65 10.29
C ILE A 125 3.26 12.73 8.78
N HIS A 126 4.51 12.99 8.40
CA HIS A 126 4.92 13.04 7.00
C HIS A 126 4.71 11.69 6.32
N THR A 127 5.25 10.62 6.90
CA THR A 127 5.11 9.25 6.40
C THR A 127 3.65 8.82 6.37
N GLN A 128 2.86 9.15 7.40
CA GLN A 128 1.43 8.84 7.41
C GLN A 128 0.70 9.48 6.22
N ARG A 129 0.93 10.78 5.97
CA ARG A 129 0.31 11.48 4.84
C ARG A 129 0.75 10.92 3.50
N MET A 130 2.02 10.57 3.38
CA MET A 130 2.57 9.95 2.18
C MET A 130 1.85 8.62 1.88
N ILE A 131 1.69 7.75 2.88
CA ILE A 131 0.98 6.47 2.71
C ILE A 131 -0.50 6.69 2.39
N GLU A 132 -1.18 7.64 3.04
CA GLU A 132 -2.56 7.97 2.74
C GLU A 132 -2.72 8.46 1.28
N GLN A 133 -1.76 9.24 0.77
CA GLN A 133 -1.75 9.69 -0.62
C GLN A 133 -1.48 8.54 -1.59
N LEU A 134 -0.50 7.69 -1.31
CA LEU A 134 -0.20 6.51 -2.11
C LEU A 134 -1.41 5.57 -2.18
N PHE A 135 -2.04 5.30 -1.05
CA PHE A 135 -3.26 4.50 -0.98
C PHE A 135 -4.37 5.09 -1.86
N GLN A 136 -4.56 6.42 -1.81
CA GLN A 136 -5.56 7.10 -2.63
C GLN A 136 -5.23 7.03 -4.13
N CYS A 137 -3.96 7.15 -4.51
CA CYS A 137 -3.52 6.98 -5.90
C CYS A 137 -3.76 5.55 -6.38
N CYS A 138 -3.36 4.53 -5.61
CA CYS A 138 -3.61 3.13 -5.96
C CYS A 138 -5.11 2.84 -6.13
N LEU A 139 -5.98 3.40 -5.29
CA LEU A 139 -7.43 3.25 -5.45
C LEU A 139 -7.96 3.89 -6.73
N GLN A 140 -7.40 5.02 -7.17
CA GLN A 140 -7.79 5.66 -8.44
C GLN A 140 -7.35 4.86 -9.65
N ASP A 141 -6.21 4.17 -9.57
CA ASP A 141 -5.70 3.31 -10.64
C ASP A 141 -6.51 2.01 -10.75
N ILE A 142 -6.93 1.43 -9.62
CA ILE A 142 -7.73 0.21 -9.57
C ILE A 142 -9.20 0.48 -9.94
N PHE A 143 -9.75 1.60 -9.46
CA PHE A 143 -11.10 2.06 -9.78
C PHE A 143 -11.01 3.36 -10.57
N PRO A 144 -10.59 3.33 -11.84
CA PRO A 144 -10.64 4.50 -12.68
C PRO A 144 -12.10 4.93 -12.72
N SER A 145 -12.37 6.13 -12.19
CA SER A 145 -13.69 6.76 -12.35
C SER A 145 -14.06 6.63 -13.82
N PRO A 146 -15.29 6.19 -14.19
CA PRO A 146 -15.68 6.16 -15.58
C PRO A 146 -15.43 7.58 -16.10
N ARG A 147 -14.47 7.72 -17.02
CA ARG A 147 -14.16 8.98 -17.68
C ARG A 147 -15.50 9.59 -17.98
N ARG A 148 -15.83 10.75 -17.39
CA ARG A 148 -17.02 11.50 -17.75
C ARG A 148 -16.99 11.52 -19.26
N ARG A 149 -17.93 10.80 -19.88
CA ARG A 149 -18.12 10.82 -21.32
C ARG A 149 -18.15 12.30 -21.62
N CYS A 150 -17.12 12.82 -22.29
CA CYS A 150 -17.17 14.19 -22.76
C CYS A 150 -18.46 14.24 -23.57
N LEU A 151 -19.49 14.86 -23.00
CA LEU A 151 -20.65 15.27 -23.76
C LEU A 151 -20.07 16.26 -24.75
N VAL A 152 -19.78 15.75 -25.95
CA VAL A 152 -19.56 16.59 -27.11
C VAL A 152 -20.75 17.55 -27.11
N PRO A 153 -20.55 18.87 -27.13
CA PRO A 153 -21.66 19.78 -27.30
C PRO A 153 -22.39 19.34 -28.57
N ILE A 154 -23.67 18.96 -28.44
CA ILE A 154 -24.52 18.80 -29.59
C ILE A 154 -24.65 20.23 -30.12
N ASP A 155 -23.92 20.53 -31.20
CA ASP A 155 -24.17 21.72 -32.00
C ASP A 155 -25.61 21.62 -32.51
N THR A 156 -26.54 22.25 -31.78
CA THR A 156 -27.87 22.55 -32.28
C THR A 156 -27.74 23.63 -33.34
N ASN A 157 -27.18 23.25 -34.49
CA ASN A 157 -27.32 24.03 -35.72
C ASN A 157 -28.75 23.86 -36.20
N ASN A 158 -29.58 24.80 -35.76
CA ASN A 158 -30.88 25.12 -36.33
C ASN A 158 -30.71 25.39 -37.83
N GLN A 159 -30.85 24.35 -38.66
CA GLN A 159 -31.25 24.51 -40.05
C GLN A 159 -32.73 24.92 -40.06
N THR A 160 -33.01 26.20 -39.82
CA THR A 160 -34.24 26.81 -40.29
C THR A 160 -34.15 26.90 -41.81
N ASN A 161 -34.59 25.83 -42.49
CA ASN A 161 -34.93 25.86 -43.90
C ASN A 161 -36.05 26.88 -44.11
N LYS A 162 -35.67 28.11 -44.45
CA LYS A 162 -36.57 29.06 -45.12
C LYS A 162 -36.57 28.70 -46.60
N SER A 163 -37.67 28.12 -47.08
CA SER A 163 -38.00 28.11 -48.50
C SER A 163 -39.11 29.15 -48.77
N PRO A 164 -39.02 29.93 -49.86
CA PRO A 164 -39.89 31.07 -50.09
C PRO A 164 -41.21 30.65 -50.75
N ARG A 165 -42.31 31.33 -50.38
CA ARG A 165 -43.50 31.46 -51.24
C ARG A 165 -43.92 32.93 -51.26
N VAL A 166 -43.65 33.56 -52.39
CA VAL A 166 -44.22 34.83 -52.83
C VAL A 166 -45.50 34.50 -53.58
N ARG A 167 -46.61 35.15 -53.20
CA ARG A 167 -47.96 35.20 -53.83
C ARG A 167 -48.48 33.93 -54.52
#